data_AF-A0AAW6KIP7-F1
#
_entry.id   AF-A0AAW6KIP7-F1
#
_cell.length_a   1.000
_cell.length_b   1.000
_cell.length_c   1.000
_cell.angle_alpha   90.00
_cell.angle_beta   90.00
_cell.angle_gamma   90.00
#
_symmetry.space_group_name_H-M   'P 1'
#
loop_
_entity.id
_entity.type
_entity.pdbx_description
1 polymer ?
#
loop_
_entity_poly.entity_id
_entity_poly.type
_entity_poly.pdbx_seq_one_letter_code
_entity_poly.pdbx_strand_id
1 'polypeptide(L)'
;MLKTVRTIMLAAMCTILSAAAVNPPPTAAKTQADQYEYPFQDPSLPVQKRVSDLLSRLTLEEKVSLMHQYQPAIPRLGIPAFKTGTEALHGVAWLGEATVFPQAVGLAHTWDRSLIKQIGSAVGDEVRGFHHLDPAANGVNVWAPVVDLLRDPRWG
;
A
#
# COMPACT_ATOMS: atom_id res chain seq x y z
N MET A 1 -29.90 -58.72 -43.30
CA MET A 1 -29.56 -57.29 -43.52
C MET A 1 -28.05 -57.18 -43.39
N LEU A 2 -27.33 -57.22 -44.52
CA LEU A 2 -26.55 -56.10 -45.09
C LEU A 2 -25.60 -55.44 -44.06
N LYS A 3 -24.29 -55.23 -44.26
CA LYS A 3 -23.33 -55.39 -45.37
C LYS A 3 -21.94 -54.94 -44.81
N THR A 4 -20.83 -55.58 -45.23
CA THR A 4 -19.64 -54.94 -45.87
C THR A 4 -18.74 -54.01 -44.99
N VAL A 5 -17.50 -54.38 -44.59
CA VAL A 5 -16.18 -54.28 -45.29
C VAL A 5 -15.50 -52.88 -45.27
N ARG A 6 -14.15 -52.91 -45.12
CA ARG A 6 -13.07 -51.97 -45.55
C ARG A 6 -12.42 -51.03 -44.52
N THR A 7 -11.27 -51.49 -44.02
CA THR A 7 -9.94 -50.86 -44.05
C THR A 7 -9.84 -49.47 -44.70
N ILE A 8 -9.41 -48.45 -43.93
CA ILE A 8 -8.62 -47.31 -44.43
C ILE A 8 -7.61 -46.89 -43.34
N MET A 9 -6.33 -47.14 -43.59
CA MET A 9 -5.20 -46.45 -42.97
C MET A 9 -5.19 -45.00 -43.48
N LEU A 10 -5.13 -44.01 -42.61
CA LEU A 10 -4.84 -42.62 -42.99
C LEU A 10 -3.65 -42.12 -42.15
N ALA A 11 -2.47 -42.11 -42.77
CA ALA A 11 -1.27 -41.48 -42.23
C ALA A 11 -1.40 -39.96 -42.41
N ALA A 12 -1.51 -39.21 -41.31
CA ALA A 12 -1.42 -37.76 -41.31
C ALA A 12 0.05 -37.35 -41.24
N MET A 13 0.63 -37.00 -42.40
CA MET A 13 1.93 -36.33 -42.49
C MET A 13 1.78 -34.91 -41.92
N CYS A 14 2.31 -34.70 -40.72
CA CYS A 14 2.40 -33.39 -40.09
C CYS A 14 3.67 -32.70 -40.60
N THR A 15 3.53 -31.80 -41.58
CA THR A 15 4.62 -30.93 -42.05
C THR A 15 4.84 -29.82 -41.02
N ILE A 16 5.96 -29.90 -40.29
CA ILE A 16 6.41 -28.83 -39.39
C ILE A 16 6.96 -27.68 -40.26
N LEU A 17 6.18 -26.61 -40.42
CA LEU A 17 6.67 -25.35 -40.97
C LEU A 17 7.41 -24.61 -39.84
N SER A 18 8.75 -24.60 -39.88
CA SER A 18 9.55 -23.82 -38.94
C SER A 18 9.49 -22.34 -39.33
N ALA A 19 8.70 -21.54 -38.61
CA ALA A 19 8.75 -20.09 -38.71
C ALA A 19 9.98 -19.61 -37.93
N ALA A 20 10.98 -19.06 -38.63
CA ALA A 20 12.08 -18.35 -38.00
C ALA A 20 11.51 -17.12 -37.26
N ALA A 21 11.50 -17.18 -35.93
CA ALA A 21 11.12 -16.05 -35.09
C ALA A 21 12.13 -14.91 -35.30
N VAL A 22 11.70 -13.86 -35.99
CA VAL A 22 12.40 -12.59 -36.00
C VAL A 22 12.25 -11.99 -34.61
N ASN A 23 13.31 -12.08 -33.80
CA ASN A 23 13.33 -11.40 -32.52
C ASN A 23 13.22 -9.88 -32.75
N PRO A 24 12.22 -9.19 -32.17
CA PRO A 24 12.20 -7.73 -32.22
C PRO A 24 13.47 -7.19 -31.54
N PRO A 25 13.99 -6.03 -32.00
CA PRO A 25 15.16 -5.42 -31.37
C PRO A 25 14.90 -5.21 -29.88
N PRO A 26 15.92 -5.35 -29.01
CA PRO A 26 15.76 -5.13 -27.58
C PRO A 26 15.29 -3.70 -27.35
N THR A 27 14.06 -3.55 -26.86
CA THR A 27 13.54 -2.27 -26.39
C THR A 27 14.50 -1.77 -25.33
N ALA A 28 15.12 -0.61 -25.55
CA ALA A 28 16.02 -0.01 -24.57
C ALA A 28 15.29 0.05 -23.22
N ALA A 29 15.82 -0.66 -22.22
CA ALA A 29 15.27 -0.63 -20.88
C ALA A 29 15.36 0.83 -20.40
N LYS A 30 14.20 1.44 -20.10
CA LYS A 30 14.13 2.77 -19.48
C LYS A 30 15.03 2.79 -18.25
N THR A 31 15.90 3.78 -18.15
CA THR A 31 16.74 3.94 -16.96
C THR A 31 15.82 4.30 -15.80
N GLN A 32 16.15 3.97 -14.54
CA GLN A 32 15.27 4.29 -13.40
C GLN A 32 14.92 5.78 -13.27
N ALA A 33 15.75 6.67 -13.83
CA ALA A 33 15.49 8.09 -13.97
C ALA A 33 14.33 8.44 -14.92
N ASP A 34 14.00 7.59 -15.89
CA ASP A 34 12.89 7.80 -16.84
C ASP A 34 11.52 7.38 -16.28
N GLN A 35 11.47 6.87 -15.04
CA GLN A 35 10.24 6.43 -14.39
C GLN A 35 9.55 7.52 -13.56
N TYR A 36 10.27 8.58 -13.19
CA TYR A 36 9.77 9.61 -12.28
C TYR A 36 9.80 10.99 -12.95
N GLU A 37 8.70 11.74 -12.83
CA GLU A 37 8.59 13.10 -13.36
C GLU A 37 9.37 14.09 -12.48
N TYR A 38 9.42 13.82 -11.17
CA TYR A 38 10.05 14.70 -10.19
C TYR A 38 10.99 13.92 -9.25
N PRO A 39 12.11 14.54 -8.78
CA PRO A 39 13.02 13.92 -7.81
C PRO A 39 12.34 13.42 -6.54
N PHE A 40 11.31 14.11 -6.02
CA PHE A 40 10.62 13.66 -4.82
C PHE A 40 9.92 12.28 -4.97
N GLN A 41 9.63 11.86 -6.20
CA GLN A 41 8.97 10.59 -6.49
C GLN A 41 9.97 9.41 -6.49
N ASP A 42 11.27 9.65 -6.64
CA ASP A 42 12.30 8.61 -6.67
C ASP A 42 12.65 8.13 -5.25
N PRO A 43 12.32 6.87 -4.87
CA PRO A 43 12.60 6.36 -3.54
C PRO A 43 14.07 6.04 -3.30
N SER A 44 14.92 6.01 -4.33
CA SER A 44 16.37 5.78 -4.20
C SER A 44 17.12 7.01 -3.70
N LEU A 45 16.51 8.20 -3.80
CA LEU A 45 17.09 9.45 -3.31
C LEU A 45 16.91 9.60 -1.79
N PRO A 46 17.85 10.29 -1.09
CA PRO A 46 17.69 10.61 0.32
C PRO A 46 16.39 11.37 0.61
N VAL A 47 15.72 11.01 1.70
CA VAL A 47 14.44 11.60 2.12
C VAL A 47 14.50 13.13 2.13
N GLN A 48 15.57 13.72 2.68
CA GLN A 48 15.73 15.17 2.75
C GLN A 48 15.79 15.84 1.38
N LYS A 49 16.41 15.20 0.38
CA LYS A 49 16.42 15.71 -1.00
C LYS A 49 15.01 15.68 -1.60
N ARG A 50 14.29 14.57 -1.39
CA ARG A 50 12.91 14.41 -1.87
C ARG A 50 11.97 15.43 -1.23
N VAL A 51 12.07 15.61 0.08
CA VAL A 51 11.26 16.59 0.84
C VAL A 51 11.58 18.02 0.39
N SER A 52 12.86 18.37 0.24
CA SER A 52 13.26 19.72 -0.19
C SER A 52 12.76 20.04 -1.61
N ASP A 53 12.89 19.08 -2.53
CA ASP A 53 12.36 19.20 -3.89
C ASP A 53 10.84 19.40 -3.88
N LEU A 54 10.09 18.55 -3.16
CA LEU A 54 8.64 18.69 -3.01
C LEU A 54 8.22 20.06 -2.45
N LEU A 55 8.83 20.50 -1.33
CA LEU A 55 8.49 21.77 -0.68
C LEU A 55 8.84 22.99 -1.55
N SER A 56 9.84 22.88 -2.44
CA SER A 56 10.18 23.93 -3.39
C SER A 56 9.15 24.08 -4.52
N ARG A 57 8.40 23.02 -4.81
CA ARG A 57 7.40 22.95 -5.89
C ARG A 57 6.00 23.40 -5.47
N LEU A 58 5.69 23.31 -4.18
CA LEU A 58 4.39 23.67 -3.62
C LEU A 58 4.22 25.18 -3.52
N THR A 59 3.07 25.70 -3.95
CA THR A 59 2.67 27.10 -3.70
C THR A 59 2.40 27.31 -2.21
N LEU A 60 2.23 28.58 -1.82
CA LEU A 60 1.82 28.89 -0.45
C LEU A 60 0.42 28.34 -0.15
N GLU A 61 -0.54 28.46 -1.07
CA GLU A 61 -1.89 27.92 -0.85
C GLU A 61 -1.87 26.39 -0.74
N GLU A 62 -1.09 25.71 -1.59
CA GLU A 62 -0.91 24.26 -1.52
C GLU A 62 -0.27 23.84 -0.18
N LYS A 63 0.68 24.61 0.37
CA LYS A 63 1.25 24.33 1.70
C LYS A 63 0.20 24.48 2.81
N VAL A 64 -0.60 25.54 2.75
CA VAL A 64 -1.65 25.80 3.75
C VAL A 64 -2.73 24.71 3.70
N SER A 65 -3.11 24.24 2.50
CA SER A 65 -4.13 23.19 2.36
C SER A 65 -3.70 21.84 2.97
N LEU A 66 -2.40 21.56 3.04
CA LEU A 66 -1.83 20.35 3.64
C LEU A 66 -1.73 20.41 5.19
N MET A 67 -2.11 21.53 5.83
CA MET A 67 -2.06 21.66 7.30
C MET A 67 -3.27 21.06 8.02
N HIS A 68 -4.30 20.62 7.29
CA HIS A 68 -5.47 19.97 7.87
C HIS A 68 -5.27 18.45 8.03
N GLN A 69 -6.04 17.82 8.90
CA GLN A 69 -6.13 16.35 9.00
C GLN A 69 -6.47 15.68 7.66
N TYR A 70 -7.29 16.34 6.86
CA TYR A 70 -7.77 15.87 5.56
C TYR A 70 -7.08 16.72 4.51
N GLN A 71 -6.00 16.19 3.97
CA GLN A 71 -5.14 16.88 3.03
C GLN A 71 -5.66 16.62 1.62
N PRO A 72 -6.01 17.67 0.86
CA PRO A 72 -6.49 17.50 -0.49
C PRO A 72 -5.35 17.01 -1.40
N ALA A 73 -5.72 16.39 -2.52
CA ALA A 73 -4.76 16.07 -3.57
C ALA A 73 -4.12 17.36 -4.13
N ILE A 74 -2.90 17.24 -4.65
CA ILE A 74 -2.23 18.27 -5.46
C ILE A 74 -2.05 17.70 -6.88
N PRO A 75 -3.06 17.81 -7.77
CA PRO A 75 -3.08 17.11 -9.06
C PRO A 75 -1.90 17.47 -9.96
N ARG A 76 -1.47 18.75 -9.95
CA ARG A 76 -0.34 19.24 -10.76
C ARG A 76 0.98 18.53 -10.42
N LEU A 77 1.13 18.04 -9.20
CA LEU A 77 2.32 17.31 -8.75
C LEU A 77 2.08 15.79 -8.67
N GLY A 78 0.89 15.31 -9.06
CA GLY A 78 0.52 13.90 -8.93
C GLY A 78 0.46 13.41 -7.48
N ILE A 79 0.18 14.29 -6.51
CA ILE A 79 0.09 13.93 -5.10
C ILE A 79 -1.37 13.59 -4.78
N PRO A 80 -1.68 12.35 -4.33
CA PRO A 80 -3.03 11.97 -3.95
C PRO A 80 -3.48 12.67 -2.67
N ALA A 81 -4.78 12.64 -2.40
CA ALA A 81 -5.30 13.06 -1.10
C ALA A 81 -4.72 12.17 0.01
N PHE A 82 -4.54 12.74 1.20
CA PHE A 82 -4.01 12.03 2.35
C PHE A 82 -4.79 12.39 3.60
N LYS A 83 -5.08 11.40 4.44
CA LYS A 83 -5.67 11.62 5.76
C LYS A 83 -4.66 11.30 6.85
N THR A 84 -4.46 12.22 7.76
CA THR A 84 -3.76 12.00 9.04
C THR A 84 -4.78 11.50 10.07
N GLY A 85 -4.41 10.55 10.94
CA GLY A 85 -5.29 10.15 12.05
C GLY A 85 -6.27 9.04 11.70
N THR A 86 -5.73 7.83 11.59
CA THR A 86 -6.48 6.58 11.74
C THR A 86 -6.31 6.09 13.18
N GLU A 87 -7.36 5.66 13.85
CA GLU A 87 -7.24 5.21 15.24
C GLU A 87 -7.04 3.71 15.38
N ALA A 88 -6.13 3.37 16.30
CA ALA A 88 -5.48 2.08 16.36
C ALA A 88 -5.06 1.69 17.79
N LEU A 89 -5.69 2.27 18.82
CA LEU A 89 -5.26 2.15 20.22
C LEU A 89 -5.21 0.68 20.71
N HIS A 90 -6.25 -0.10 20.38
CA HIS A 90 -6.35 -1.51 20.73
C HIS A 90 -7.01 -2.33 19.60
N GLY A 91 -6.64 -2.01 18.36
CA GLY A 91 -7.33 -2.44 17.14
C GLY A 91 -7.70 -1.25 16.27
N VAL A 92 -7.93 -1.46 14.98
CA VAL A 92 -8.37 -0.39 14.06
C VAL A 92 -9.79 0.05 14.43
N ALA A 93 -10.00 1.36 14.54
CA ALA A 93 -11.30 1.94 14.86
C ALA A 93 -11.94 2.62 13.63
N TRP A 94 -13.28 2.59 13.59
CA TRP A 94 -14.17 3.33 12.68
C TRP A 94 -14.11 2.98 11.18
N LEU A 95 -13.20 2.09 10.76
CA LEU A 95 -13.04 1.74 9.34
C LEU A 95 -13.86 0.50 8.91
N GLY A 96 -14.50 -0.18 9.86
CA GLY A 96 -15.31 -1.38 9.62
C GLY A 96 -15.10 -2.43 10.69
N GLU A 97 -15.36 -3.69 10.33
CA GLU A 97 -15.07 -4.85 11.18
C GLU A 97 -13.56 -5.11 11.21
N ALA A 98 -12.98 -5.05 12.41
CA ALA A 98 -11.55 -5.18 12.68
C ALA A 98 -11.31 -5.94 13.98
N THR A 99 -10.11 -6.47 14.18
CA THR A 99 -9.80 -7.18 15.43
C THR A 99 -9.76 -6.20 16.60
N VAL A 100 -10.46 -6.53 17.69
CA VAL A 100 -10.47 -5.75 18.93
C VAL A 100 -9.64 -6.48 19.99
N PHE A 101 -8.53 -5.87 20.39
CA PHE A 101 -7.67 -6.35 21.46
C PHE A 101 -8.09 -5.78 22.83
N PRO A 102 -7.63 -6.37 23.95
CA PRO A 102 -7.79 -5.73 25.26
C PRO A 102 -7.23 -4.30 25.27
N GLN A 103 -7.83 -3.42 26.06
CA GLN A 103 -7.37 -2.03 26.20
C GLN A 103 -5.92 -1.97 26.69
N ALA A 104 -5.21 -0.88 26.41
CA ALA A 104 -3.77 -0.74 26.73
C ALA A 104 -3.43 -1.10 28.19
N VAL A 105 -4.28 -0.74 29.15
CA VAL A 105 -4.12 -1.12 30.57
C VAL A 105 -4.20 -2.64 30.76
N GLY A 106 -5.16 -3.31 30.14
CA GLY A 106 -5.29 -4.77 30.20
C GLY A 106 -4.08 -5.47 29.57
N LEU A 107 -3.60 -4.97 28.43
CA LEU A 107 -2.39 -5.48 27.78
C LEU A 107 -1.14 -5.27 28.65
N ALA A 108 -1.02 -4.16 29.36
CA ALA A 108 0.10 -3.88 30.25
C ALA A 108 0.23 -4.93 31.39
N HIS A 109 -0.88 -5.52 31.85
CA HIS A 109 -0.87 -6.56 32.88
C HIS A 109 -0.24 -7.89 32.42
N THR A 110 -0.02 -8.08 31.12
CA THR A 110 0.65 -9.28 30.59
C THR A 110 2.16 -9.26 30.84
N TRP A 111 2.76 -8.07 30.99
CA TRP A 111 4.21 -7.87 31.02
C TRP A 111 4.98 -8.49 29.84
N ASP A 112 4.29 -8.75 28.72
CA ASP A 112 4.85 -9.44 27.55
C ASP A 112 5.10 -8.47 26.38
N ARG A 113 6.36 -8.06 26.22
CA ARG A 113 6.78 -7.18 25.10
C ARG A 113 6.63 -7.83 23.73
N SER A 114 6.79 -9.15 23.65
CA SER A 114 6.66 -9.87 22.38
C SER A 114 5.20 -9.87 21.93
N LEU A 115 4.27 -10.11 22.85
CA LEU A 115 2.84 -10.02 22.60
C LEU A 115 2.44 -8.61 22.10
N ILE A 116 2.89 -7.54 22.76
CA ILE A 116 2.60 -6.17 22.31
C ILE A 116 3.10 -5.93 20.88
N LYS A 117 4.30 -6.43 20.54
CA LYS A 117 4.85 -6.33 19.18
C LYS A 117 4.02 -7.10 18.15
N GLN A 118 3.54 -8.29 18.49
CA GLN A 118 2.68 -9.09 17.61
C GLN A 118 1.34 -8.40 17.36
N ILE A 119 0.72 -7.84 18.42
CA ILE A 119 -0.52 -7.06 18.31
C ILE A 119 -0.29 -5.85 17.40
N GLY A 120 0.78 -5.08 17.63
CA GLY A 120 1.11 -3.94 16.78
C GLY A 120 1.33 -4.31 15.31
N SER A 121 1.91 -5.48 15.04
CA SER A 121 2.05 -6.00 13.68
C SER A 121 0.70 -6.30 13.05
N ALA A 122 -0.18 -7.01 13.75
CA ALA A 122 -1.52 -7.36 13.28
C ALA A 122 -2.36 -6.10 13.00
N VAL A 123 -2.34 -5.12 13.92
CA VAL A 123 -3.01 -3.82 13.72
C VAL A 123 -2.42 -3.09 12.51
N GLY A 124 -1.10 -3.10 12.32
CA GLY A 124 -0.46 -2.49 11.16
C GLY A 124 -0.87 -3.14 9.83
N ASP A 125 -1.11 -4.44 9.81
CA ASP A 125 -1.62 -5.15 8.63
C ASP A 125 -3.08 -4.75 8.33
N GLU A 126 -3.94 -4.66 9.36
CA GLU A 126 -5.31 -4.20 9.19
C GLU A 126 -5.37 -2.76 8.69
N VAL A 127 -4.57 -1.83 9.26
CA VAL A 127 -4.47 -0.44 8.79
C VAL A 127 -4.11 -0.39 7.30
N ARG A 128 -3.12 -1.17 6.87
CA ARG A 128 -2.73 -1.26 5.45
C ARG A 128 -3.83 -1.89 4.60
N GLY A 129 -4.55 -2.87 5.13
CA GLY A 129 -5.71 -3.48 4.48
C GLY A 129 -6.81 -2.44 4.19
N PHE A 130 -7.23 -1.70 5.21
CA PHE A 130 -8.22 -0.63 5.05
C PHE A 130 -7.71 0.51 4.15
N HIS A 131 -6.43 0.87 4.25
CA HIS A 131 -5.82 1.83 3.33
C HIS A 131 -5.88 1.37 1.88
N HIS A 132 -5.65 0.08 1.61
CA HIS A 132 -5.73 -0.47 0.26
C HIS A 132 -7.16 -0.39 -0.31
N LEU A 133 -8.19 -0.53 0.53
CA LEU A 133 -9.59 -0.43 0.13
C LEU A 133 -10.01 1.00 -0.21
N ASP A 134 -9.57 1.99 0.59
CA ASP A 134 -9.82 3.41 0.33
C ASP A 134 -8.63 4.28 0.79
N PRO A 135 -7.63 4.51 -0.09
CA PRO A 135 -6.43 5.27 0.27
C PRO A 135 -6.70 6.73 0.61
N ALA A 136 -7.80 7.30 0.12
CA ALA A 136 -8.15 8.69 0.34
C ALA A 136 -8.82 8.91 1.70
N ALA A 137 -9.65 7.95 2.13
CA ALA A 137 -10.34 8.02 3.43
C ALA A 137 -9.54 7.41 4.59
N ASN A 138 -8.63 6.47 4.32
CA ASN A 138 -7.98 5.67 5.35
C ASN A 138 -6.47 5.92 5.33
N GLY A 139 -5.98 6.74 6.28
CA GLY A 139 -4.56 7.05 6.40
C GLY A 139 -3.73 5.91 6.99
N VAL A 140 -2.47 5.83 6.60
CA VAL A 140 -1.46 4.95 7.25
C VAL A 140 -0.74 5.63 8.42
N ASN A 141 -1.03 6.91 8.66
CA ASN A 141 -0.63 7.59 9.89
C ASN A 141 -1.69 7.39 10.96
N VAL A 142 -1.31 6.74 12.07
CA VAL A 142 -2.23 6.37 13.14
C VAL A 142 -2.04 7.22 14.39
N TRP A 143 -3.13 7.49 15.12
CA TRP A 143 -3.10 8.11 16.45
C TRP A 143 -3.05 7.03 17.53
N ALA A 144 -1.90 6.38 17.63
CA ALA A 144 -1.59 5.41 18.66
C ALA A 144 -0.06 5.29 18.78
N PRO A 145 0.48 4.85 19.93
CA PRO A 145 -0.21 4.53 21.19
C PRO A 145 -0.49 5.76 22.06
N VAL A 146 -1.36 5.60 23.07
CA VAL A 146 -1.42 6.50 24.24
C VAL A 146 -0.37 6.03 25.25
N VAL A 147 0.60 6.89 25.55
CA VAL A 147 1.75 6.58 26.45
C VAL A 147 1.77 7.47 27.69
N ASP A 148 0.69 8.21 27.91
CA ASP A 148 0.52 9.02 29.10
C ASP A 148 0.47 8.16 30.37
N LEU A 149 0.93 8.73 31.48
CA LEU A 149 0.89 8.07 32.77
C LEU A 149 -0.51 8.21 33.38
N LEU A 150 -1.13 7.09 33.74
CA LEU A 150 -2.34 7.04 34.56
C LEU A 150 -2.04 7.44 36.02
N ARG A 151 -1.66 8.70 36.22
CA ARG A 151 -1.25 9.23 37.52
C ARG A 151 -2.44 9.50 38.44
N ASP A 152 -3.54 9.98 37.87
CA ASP A 152 -4.78 10.25 38.60
C ASP A 152 -5.82 9.20 38.21
N PRO A 153 -6.31 8.37 39.15
CA PRO A 153 -7.28 7.32 38.84
C PRO A 153 -8.66 7.84 38.43
N ARG A 154 -8.90 9.15 38.50
CA ARG A 154 -10.15 9.79 38.05
C ARG A 154 -10.15 10.10 36.54
N TRP A 155 -9.00 9.97 35.86
CA TRP A 155 -8.93 10.17 34.42
C TRP A 155 -9.60 9.00 33.69
N GLY A 156 -10.56 9.30 32.81
CA GLY A 156 -11.35 8.33 32.05
C GLY A 156 -11.38 8.63 30.56
#